data_AF-A0A382LA48-F1
#
_entry.id   AF-A0A382LA48-F1
#
_cell.length_a   1.000
_cell.length_b   1.000
_cell.length_c   1.000
_cell.angle_alpha   90.00
_cell.angle_beta   90.00
_cell.angle_gamma   90.00
#
_symmetry.space_group_name_H-M   'P 1'
#
loop_
_entity.id
_entity.type
_entity.pdbx_description
1 polymer ?
#
loop_
_entity_poly.entity_id
_entity_poly.type
_entity_poly.pdbx_seq_one_letter_code
_entity_poly.pdbx_strand_id
1 'polypeptide(L)'
;VNKCVAPFPDTVMLVNEINQLHHLDKRLQFDFLINSLRPRKRFTPWLKAKKLENLEYVKEYYGYNNEKAKEALDILNDEQISAIKRRLNKGGRDGRS
;
A
#
# COMPACT_ATOMS: atom_id res chain seq x y z
N VAL A 1 12.40 -5.16 -12.47
CA VAL A 1 12.14 -4.56 -13.80
C VAL A 1 10.67 -4.20 -13.97
N ASN A 2 9.74 -5.15 -13.81
CA ASN A 2 8.29 -4.96 -13.98
C ASN A 2 7.73 -3.74 -13.23
N LYS A 3 8.12 -3.54 -11.96
CA LYS A 3 7.67 -2.39 -11.15
C LYS A 3 8.11 -1.02 -11.69
N CYS A 4 9.24 -0.95 -12.41
CA CYS A 4 9.75 0.29 -12.98
C CYS A 4 8.98 0.70 -14.24
N VAL A 5 8.45 -0.28 -14.99
CA VAL A 5 7.70 -0.04 -16.23
C VAL A 5 6.19 -0.10 -16.02
N ALA A 6 5.69 -0.66 -14.92
CA ALA A 6 4.26 -0.70 -14.61
C ALA A 6 3.53 0.68 -14.63
N PRO A 7 4.15 1.81 -14.22
CA PRO A 7 3.43 3.10 -14.16
C PRO A 7 3.05 3.68 -15.52
N PHE A 8 3.63 3.19 -16.62
CA PHE A 8 3.38 3.77 -17.93
C PHE A 8 2.24 3.02 -18.65
N PRO A 9 1.25 3.75 -19.20
CA PRO A 9 0.09 3.14 -19.85
C PRO A 9 0.44 2.41 -21.15
N ASP A 10 1.55 2.74 -21.82
CA ASP A 10 2.02 2.01 -23.01
C ASP A 10 2.58 0.63 -22.67
N THR A 11 3.01 0.40 -21.44
CA THR A 11 3.72 -0.82 -21.02
C THR A 11 2.94 -1.68 -20.03
N VAL A 12 1.84 -1.17 -19.48
CA VAL A 12 1.02 -1.86 -18.47
C VAL A 12 0.51 -3.23 -18.94
N MET A 13 0.08 -3.34 -20.21
CA MET A 13 -0.45 -4.59 -20.77
C MET A 13 0.63 -5.67 -20.84
N LEU A 14 1.81 -5.32 -21.37
CA LEU A 14 2.96 -6.23 -21.48
C LEU A 14 3.45 -6.69 -20.10
N VAL A 15 3.45 -5.79 -19.12
CA VAL A 15 3.83 -6.13 -17.74
C VAL A 15 2.81 -7.08 -17.11
N ASN A 16 1.53 -6.92 -17.40
CA ASN A 16 0.48 -7.79 -16.89
C ASN A 16 0.62 -9.22 -17.42
N GLU A 17 0.88 -9.40 -18.72
CA GLU A 17 1.12 -10.71 -19.34
C GLU A 17 2.28 -11.45 -18.65
N ILE A 18 3.39 -10.76 -18.40
CA ILE A 18 4.56 -11.35 -17.72
C ILE A 18 4.24 -11.69 -16.26
N ASN A 19 3.47 -10.84 -15.57
CA ASN A 19 3.11 -11.10 -14.19
C ASN A 19 2.22 -12.35 -14.05
N GLN A 20 1.38 -12.65 -15.04
CA GLN A 20 0.63 -13.91 -15.08
C GLN A 20 1.57 -15.11 -15.25
N LEU A 21 2.59 -14.97 -16.10
CA LEU A 21 3.59 -16.00 -16.42
C LEU A 21 4.78 -16.02 -15.45
N HIS A 22 4.50 -15.93 -14.14
CA HIS A 22 5.52 -15.87 -13.07
C HIS A 22 6.44 -17.11 -12.97
N HIS A 23 6.03 -18.24 -13.54
CA HIS A 23 6.78 -19.50 -13.54
C HIS A 23 7.91 -19.53 -14.58
N LEU A 24 7.92 -18.60 -15.54
CA LEU A 24 8.95 -18.52 -16.56
C LEU A 24 10.28 -18.00 -15.98
N ASP A 25 11.37 -18.34 -16.66
CA ASP A 25 12.69 -17.86 -16.27
C ASP A 25 12.80 -16.32 -16.31
N LYS A 26 13.51 -15.75 -15.33
CA LYS A 26 13.63 -14.29 -15.18
C LYS A 26 14.37 -13.64 -16.34
N ARG A 27 15.30 -14.36 -16.97
CA ARG A 27 16.01 -13.86 -18.15
C ARG A 27 15.06 -13.74 -19.33
N LEU A 28 14.24 -14.76 -19.56
CA LEU A 28 13.24 -14.74 -20.63
C LEU A 28 12.24 -13.59 -20.45
N GLN A 29 11.78 -13.35 -19.22
CA GLN A 29 10.90 -12.22 -18.90
C GLN A 29 11.56 -10.86 -19.20
N PHE A 30 12.87 -10.74 -18.91
CA PHE A 30 13.63 -9.53 -19.22
C PHE A 30 13.82 -9.34 -20.72
N ASP A 31 14.20 -10.40 -21.43
CA ASP A 31 14.42 -10.40 -22.87
C ASP A 31 13.13 -10.04 -23.63
N PHE A 32 11.97 -10.50 -23.16
CA PHE A 32 10.69 -10.09 -23.73
C PHE A 32 10.42 -8.58 -23.56
N LEU A 33 10.67 -8.02 -22.36
CA LEU A 33 10.46 -6.59 -22.10
C LEU A 33 11.39 -5.72 -22.92
N ILE A 34 12.68 -6.06 -23.02
CA ILE A 34 13.63 -5.20 -23.74
C ILE A 34 13.38 -5.21 -25.25
N ASN A 35 12.91 -6.33 -25.81
CA ASN A 35 12.63 -6.43 -27.24
C ASN A 35 11.26 -5.83 -27.61
N SER A 36 10.28 -5.87 -26.71
CA SER A 36 8.93 -5.34 -26.97
C SER A 36 8.83 -3.84 -26.70
N LEU A 37 9.60 -3.32 -25.73
CA LEU A 37 9.52 -1.93 -25.32
C LEU A 37 10.39 -1.01 -26.18
N ARG A 38 9.77 -0.01 -26.82
CA ARG A 38 10.51 1.05 -27.52
C ARG A 38 11.30 1.92 -26.53
N PRO A 39 12.53 2.35 -26.88
CA PRO A 39 13.33 3.23 -26.04
C PRO A 39 12.67 4.61 -25.92
N ARG A 40 12.46 5.09 -24.69
CA ARG A 40 11.89 6.41 -24.36
C ARG A 40 12.45 6.90 -23.03
N LYS A 41 12.46 8.22 -22.81
CA LYS A 41 12.77 8.83 -21.50
C LYS A 41 11.59 8.61 -20.56
N ARG A 42 11.67 7.57 -19.74
CA ARG A 42 10.66 7.15 -18.78
C ARG A 42 11.15 7.41 -17.36
N PHE A 43 10.52 8.37 -16.67
CA PHE A 43 10.78 8.64 -15.26
C PHE A 43 9.47 8.88 -14.53
N THR A 44 9.20 8.09 -13.49
CA THR A 44 8.06 8.28 -12.59
C THR A 44 8.54 8.09 -11.16
N PRO A 45 8.18 9.00 -10.23
CA PRO A 45 8.47 8.79 -8.83
C PRO A 45 7.75 7.53 -8.32
N TRP A 46 8.35 6.85 -7.36
CA TRP A 46 7.72 5.69 -6.73
C TRP A 46 6.48 6.13 -5.96
N LEU A 47 5.29 5.72 -6.43
CA LEU A 47 4.06 5.95 -5.71
C LEU A 47 4.09 5.14 -4.40
N LYS A 48 4.09 5.84 -3.27
CA LYS A 48 3.95 5.24 -1.95
C LYS A 48 2.51 5.41 -1.51
N ALA A 49 1.90 4.35 -0.96
CA ALA A 49 0.58 4.46 -0.35
C ALA A 49 0.63 5.47 0.81
N LYS A 50 -0.37 6.35 0.89
CA LYS A 50 -0.55 7.24 2.05
C LYS A 50 -0.88 6.38 3.26
N LYS A 51 0.00 6.37 4.26
CA LYS A 51 -0.28 5.70 5.53
C LYS A 51 -1.33 6.51 6.28
N LEU A 52 -2.46 5.89 6.61
CA LEU A 52 -3.45 6.45 7.51
C LEU A 52 -3.07 6.00 8.92
N GLU A 53 -2.39 6.87 9.68
CA GLU A 53 -1.93 6.57 11.05
C GLU A 53 -3.09 6.14 11.97
N ASN A 54 -4.29 6.65 11.71
CA ASN A 54 -5.48 6.39 12.52
C ASN A 54 -6.13 5.03 12.23
N LEU A 55 -5.82 4.40 11.09
CA LEU A 55 -6.45 3.14 10.67
C LEU A 55 -6.07 1.96 11.58
N GLU A 56 -4.83 1.94 12.07
CA GLU A 56 -4.34 0.87 12.95
C GLU A 56 -5.03 0.90 14.31
N TYR A 57 -5.24 2.09 14.87
CA TYR A 57 -5.94 2.26 16.15
C TYR A 57 -7.41 1.84 16.08
N VAL A 58 -8.10 2.16 14.98
CA VAL A 58 -9.51 1.76 14.77
C VAL A 58 -9.61 0.24 14.60
N LYS A 59 -8.64 -0.38 13.91
CA LYS A 59 -8.60 -1.84 13.77
C LYS A 59 -8.39 -2.54 15.10
N GLU A 60 -7.46 -2.07 15.93
CA GLU A 60 -7.20 -2.71 17.23
C GLU A 60 -8.37 -2.51 18.20
N TYR A 61 -9.00 -1.33 18.21
CA TYR A 61 -10.10 -1.04 19.12
C TYR A 61 -11.39 -1.81 18.79
N TYR A 62 -11.75 -1.90 17.50
CA TYR A 62 -13.00 -2.54 17.08
C TYR A 62 -12.83 -3.95 16.52
N GLY A 63 -11.60 -4.44 16.31
CA GLY A 63 -11.33 -5.73 15.67
C GLY A 63 -11.75 -5.77 14.19
N TYR A 64 -11.80 -4.62 13.52
CA TYR A 64 -12.26 -4.50 12.14
C TYR A 64 -11.22 -4.92 11.11
N ASN A 65 -11.69 -5.42 9.96
CA ASN A 65 -10.87 -5.60 8.77
C ASN A 65 -10.55 -4.22 8.14
N ASN A 66 -9.55 -4.16 7.25
CA ASN A 66 -9.03 -2.92 6.67
C ASN A 66 -10.10 -2.02 6.01
N GLU A 67 -11.08 -2.61 5.33
CA GLU A 67 -12.15 -1.88 4.65
C GLU A 67 -13.13 -1.27 5.66
N LYS A 68 -13.65 -2.07 6.59
CA LYS A 68 -14.53 -1.61 7.67
C LYS A 68 -13.85 -0.57 8.56
N ALA A 69 -12.53 -0.67 8.75
CA ALA A 69 -11.77 0.33 9.49
C ALA A 69 -11.64 1.67 8.75
N LYS A 70 -11.63 1.67 7.40
CA LYS A 70 -11.69 2.93 6.61
C LYS A 70 -13.07 3.56 6.72
N GLU A 71 -14.12 2.77 6.56
CA GLU A 71 -15.50 3.25 6.71
C GLU A 71 -15.74 3.83 8.10
N ALA A 72 -15.28 3.13 9.15
CA ALA A 72 -15.35 3.65 10.51
C ALA A 72 -14.56 4.96 10.69
N LEU A 73 -13.39 5.09 10.04
CA LEU A 73 -12.59 6.31 10.10
C LEU A 73 -13.27 7.50 9.43
N ASP A 74 -14.07 7.27 8.39
CA ASP A 74 -14.87 8.32 7.74
C ASP A 74 -16.07 8.76 8.60
N ILE A 75 -16.57 7.87 9.48
CA ILE A 75 -17.71 8.15 10.38
C ILE A 75 -17.27 8.79 11.70
N LEU A 76 -16.08 8.45 12.19
CA LEU A 76 -15.58 8.88 13.50
C LEU A 76 -15.09 10.33 13.48
N ASN A 77 -15.50 11.11 14.48
CA ASN A 77 -14.97 12.46 14.70
C ASN A 77 -13.59 12.44 15.37
N ASP A 78 -12.80 13.51 15.19
CA ASP A 78 -11.45 13.64 15.77
C ASP A 78 -11.42 13.44 17.30
N GLU A 79 -12.44 13.90 18.01
CA GLU A 79 -12.59 13.69 19.46
C GLU A 79 -12.71 12.20 19.81
N GLN A 80 -13.50 11.44 19.04
CA GLN A 80 -13.69 10.01 19.24
C GLN A 80 -12.41 9.23 18.90
N ILE A 81 -11.69 9.64 17.86
CA ILE A 81 -10.39 9.06 17.51
C ILE A 81 -9.37 9.31 18.63
N SER A 82 -9.35 10.52 19.22
CA SER A 82 -8.48 10.82 20.35
C SER A 82 -8.81 9.98 21.59
N ALA A 83 -10.11 9.74 21.85
CA ALA A 83 -10.56 8.90 22.95
C ALA A 83 -10.17 7.43 22.74
N ILE A 84 -10.26 6.92 21.51
CA ILE A 84 -9.79 5.58 21.13
C ILE A 84 -8.28 5.48 21.34
N LYS A 85 -7.49 6.44 20.85
CA LYS A 85 -6.03 6.49 21.06
C LYS A 85 -5.68 6.47 22.55
N ARG A 86 -6.39 7.25 23.38
CA ARG A 86 -6.17 7.27 24.83
C ARG A 86 -6.50 5.94 25.51
N ARG A 87 -7.58 5.27 25.09
CA ARG A 87 -7.97 3.95 25.62
C ARG A 87 -7.00 2.83 25.19
N LEU A 88 -6.41 2.97 24.01
CA LEU A 88 -5.50 1.99 23.44
C LEU A 88 -4.04 2.15 23.90
N ASN A 89 -3.69 3.28 24.51
CA ASN A 89 -2.38 3.49 25.14
C ASN A 89 -2.22 2.57 26.37
N LYS A 90 -1.78 1.33 26.14
CA LYS A 90 -1.55 0.29 27.16
C LYS A 90 -0.18 0.40 27.84
N GLY A 91 0.28 1.61 28.21
CA GLY A 91 1.59 1.77 28.85
C GLY A 91 1.76 3.00 29.76
N GLY A 92 2.25 2.75 30.99
CA GLY A 92 2.89 3.76 31.87
C GLY A 92 2.16 4.09 33.17
N ARG A 93 2.39 3.29 34.22
CA ARG A 93 2.14 3.45 35.68
C ARG A 93 1.65 4.84 36.12
N ASP A 94 0.48 4.86 36.76
CA ASP A 94 0.08 5.90 37.73
C ASP A 94 1.28 6.23 38.62
N GLY A 95 1.96 7.33 38.31
CA GLY A 95 3.00 7.93 39.14
C GLY A 95 2.36 8.67 40.31
N ARG A 96 1.68 7.92 41.19
CA ARG A 96 1.56 8.31 42.59
C ARG A 96 2.86 7.89 43.28
N SER A 97 3.73 8.86 43.52
CA SER A 97 4.63 8.94 44.68
C SER A 97 4.77 10.40 45.04
#